data_AF-A0A2V6UIC8-F1
#
_entry.id   AF-A0A2V6UIC8-F1
#
_cell.length_a   1.000
_cell.length_b   1.000
_cell.length_c   1.000
_cell.angle_alpha   90.00
_cell.angle_beta   90.00
_cell.angle_gamma   90.00
#
_symmetry.space_group_name_H-M   'P 1'
#
loop_
_entity.id
_entity.type
_entity.pdbx_description
1 polymer ?
#
loop_
_entity_poly.entity_id
_entity_poly.type
_entity_poly.pdbx_seq_one_letter_code
_entity_poly.pdbx_strand_id
1 'polypeptide(L)'
;MLVIALVAVACSREDPRQKALGRQQKAEAAMTECKQRIGLGDIPTPDTVVLADPAIKGAELTAVTAGQLRMKVECRLELDELLDARREAAR
;
A
#
# COMPACT_ATOMS: atom_id res chain seq x y z
N MET A 1 -47.03 18.74 11.40
CA MET A 1 -45.56 18.76 11.46
C MET A 1 -45.07 17.56 12.25
N LEU A 2 -44.79 16.41 11.63
CA LEU A 2 -44.09 15.31 12.32
C LEU A 2 -43.67 14.14 11.41
N VAL A 3 -43.11 14.37 10.21
CA VAL A 3 -42.51 13.25 9.42
C VAL A 3 -41.37 13.73 8.52
N ILE A 4 -40.42 14.54 9.04
CA ILE A 4 -39.21 14.93 8.27
C ILE A 4 -37.95 14.86 9.15
N ALA A 5 -37.88 13.89 10.08
CA ALA A 5 -36.73 13.75 10.98
C ALA A 5 -36.15 12.34 11.06
N LEU A 6 -36.39 11.50 10.04
CA LEU A 6 -35.84 10.14 9.94
C LEU A 6 -34.75 9.99 8.86
N VAL A 7 -34.35 11.08 8.18
CA VAL A 7 -33.46 11.00 7.00
C VAL A 7 -32.02 11.48 7.29
N ALA A 8 -31.69 11.91 8.52
CA ALA A 8 -30.43 12.63 8.78
C ALA A 8 -29.42 11.91 9.71
N VAL A 9 -29.57 10.61 10.02
CA VAL A 9 -28.62 9.87 10.89
C VAL A 9 -27.88 8.72 10.15
N ALA A 10 -28.18 8.49 8.87
CA ALA A 10 -27.46 7.51 8.04
C ALA A 10 -26.27 8.12 7.27
N CYS A 11 -25.77 9.29 7.67
CA CYS A 11 -24.49 9.80 7.17
C CYS A 11 -23.34 8.91 7.70
N SER A 12 -22.90 8.00 6.83
CA SER A 12 -21.50 7.59 6.69
C SER A 12 -20.90 6.71 7.78
N ARG A 13 -21.59 5.64 8.20
CA ARG A 13 -20.89 4.47 8.73
C ARG A 13 -20.44 3.60 7.55
N GLU A 14 -19.39 4.05 6.89
CA GLU A 14 -18.63 3.17 5.99
C GLU A 14 -18.15 1.98 6.83
N ASP A 15 -18.42 0.75 6.38
CA ASP A 15 -17.98 -0.46 7.06
C ASP A 15 -16.45 -0.37 7.26
N PRO A 16 -15.91 -0.53 8.48
CA PRO A 16 -14.48 -0.52 8.72
C PRO A 16 -13.69 -1.39 7.73
N ARG A 17 -14.26 -2.52 7.30
CA ARG A 17 -13.67 -3.40 6.29
C ARG A 17 -13.63 -2.75 4.91
N GLN A 18 -14.71 -2.08 4.49
CA GLN A 18 -14.74 -1.35 3.22
C GLN A 18 -13.74 -0.19 3.22
N LYS A 19 -13.62 0.51 4.35
CA LYS A 19 -12.63 1.58 4.53
C LYS A 19 -11.20 1.05 4.43
N ALA A 20 -10.88 -0.07 5.07
CA ALA A 20 -9.56 -0.69 5.00
C ALA A 20 -9.20 -1.13 3.57
N LEU A 21 -10.14 -1.75 2.85
CA LEU A 21 -9.97 -2.11 1.44
C LEU A 21 -9.77 -0.88 0.55
N GLY A 22 -10.54 0.19 0.78
CA GLY A 22 -10.39 1.44 0.05
C GLY A 22 -9.03 2.12 0.30
N ARG A 23 -8.52 2.06 1.54
CA ARG A 23 -7.17 2.51 1.88
C ARG A 23 -6.11 1.68 1.14
N GLN A 24 -6.25 0.35 1.16
CA GLN A 24 -5.33 -0.54 0.46
C GLN A 24 -5.29 -0.24 -1.05
N GLN A 25 -6.44 -0.08 -1.71
CA GLN A 25 -6.49 0.23 -3.14
C GLN A 25 -5.79 1.56 -3.48
N LYS A 26 -5.98 2.59 -2.65
CA LYS A 26 -5.30 3.88 -2.81
C LYS A 26 -3.79 3.75 -2.63
N ALA A 27 -3.35 2.98 -1.65
CA ALA A 27 -1.93 2.73 -1.42
C ALA A 27 -1.29 1.93 -2.57
N GLU A 28 -2.01 0.95 -3.13
CA GLU A 28 -1.58 0.19 -4.31
C GLU A 28 -1.43 1.08 -5.55
N ALA A 29 -2.37 2.00 -5.77
CA ALA A 29 -2.28 3.00 -6.83
C ALA A 29 -1.07 3.93 -6.65
N ALA A 30 -0.89 4.51 -5.45
CA ALA A 30 0.24 5.38 -5.15
C ALA A 30 1.60 4.67 -5.33
N MET A 31 1.71 3.42 -4.86
CA MET A 31 2.91 2.61 -5.09
C MET A 31 3.15 2.34 -6.58
N THR A 32 2.09 2.06 -7.34
CA THR A 32 2.18 1.86 -8.79
C THR A 32 2.68 3.12 -9.51
N GLU A 33 2.16 4.28 -9.15
CA GLU A 33 2.61 5.56 -9.69
C GLU A 33 4.08 5.83 -9.35
N CYS A 34 4.50 5.58 -8.11
CA CYS A 34 5.90 5.75 -7.72
C CYS A 34 6.81 4.82 -8.54
N LYS A 35 6.46 3.54 -8.68
CA LYS A 35 7.20 2.58 -9.50
C LYS A 35 7.35 3.03 -10.94
N GLN A 36 6.28 3.52 -11.56
CA GLN A 36 6.29 4.01 -12.94
C GLN A 36 7.25 5.19 -13.09
N ARG A 37 7.18 6.16 -12.17
CA ARG A 37 8.05 7.36 -12.15
C ARG A 37 9.54 7.01 -12.11
N ILE A 38 9.91 5.92 -11.42
CA ILE A 38 11.31 5.49 -11.28
C ILE A 38 11.72 4.40 -12.29
N GLY A 39 10.85 4.03 -13.22
CA GLY A 39 11.13 3.04 -14.26
C GLY A 39 11.12 1.59 -13.79
N LEU A 40 10.39 1.27 -12.71
CA LEU A 40 10.33 -0.06 -12.09
C LEU A 40 8.91 -0.66 -12.12
N GLY A 41 8.07 -0.28 -13.10
CA GLY A 41 6.67 -0.72 -13.21
C GLY A 41 6.50 -2.25 -13.13
N ASP A 42 7.38 -2.99 -13.80
CA ASP A 42 7.31 -4.46 -13.87
C ASP A 42 7.99 -5.17 -12.69
N ILE A 43 8.74 -4.46 -11.85
CA ILE A 43 9.42 -5.08 -10.70
C ILE A 43 8.39 -5.33 -9.58
N PRO A 44 8.32 -6.53 -9.01
CA PRO A 44 7.42 -6.81 -7.89
C PRO A 44 7.69 -5.88 -6.71
N THR A 45 6.62 -5.29 -6.17
CA THR A 45 6.69 -4.49 -4.96
C THR A 45 7.19 -5.35 -3.80
N PRO A 46 8.22 -4.93 -3.05
CA PRO A 46 8.70 -5.68 -1.90
C PRO A 46 7.62 -5.75 -0.81
N ASP A 47 7.66 -6.81 -0.01
CA ASP A 47 6.76 -7.06 1.14
C ASP A 47 7.29 -6.47 2.45
N THR A 48 8.49 -5.91 2.41
CA THR A 48 9.16 -5.27 3.54
C THR A 48 9.87 -4.01 3.09
N VAL A 49 10.10 -3.14 4.06
CA VAL A 49 10.81 -1.88 3.90
C VAL A 49 12.26 -1.95 4.42
N VAL A 50 12.65 -3.11 4.96
CA VAL A 50 14.00 -3.35 5.49
C VAL A 50 14.98 -3.50 4.34
N LEU A 51 16.02 -2.66 4.29
CA LEU A 51 17.05 -2.72 3.25
C LEU A 51 17.94 -3.96 3.37
N ALA A 52 18.45 -4.21 4.58
CA ALA A 52 19.24 -5.41 4.90
C ALA A 52 18.32 -6.55 5.34
N ASP A 53 17.43 -6.97 4.44
CA ASP A 53 16.47 -8.02 4.73
C ASP A 53 17.19 -9.38 4.89
N PRO A 54 17.08 -10.02 6.07
CA PRO A 54 17.75 -11.29 6.33
C PRO A 54 17.30 -12.42 5.40
N ALA A 55 16.08 -12.36 4.85
CA ALA A 55 15.57 -13.37 3.93
C ALA A 55 16.34 -13.44 2.60
N ILE A 56 16.99 -12.33 2.22
CA ILE A 56 17.76 -12.22 0.97
C ILE A 56 19.25 -11.92 1.22
N LYS A 57 19.71 -12.05 2.47
CA LYS A 57 21.10 -11.78 2.83
C LYS A 57 22.04 -12.74 2.11
N GLY A 58 22.99 -12.18 1.36
CA GLY A 58 23.95 -12.97 0.57
C GLY A 58 23.38 -13.55 -0.73
N ALA A 59 22.12 -13.24 -1.06
CA ALA A 59 21.57 -13.56 -2.37
C ALA A 59 22.25 -12.74 -3.48
N GLU A 60 22.23 -13.27 -4.70
CA GLU A 60 22.75 -12.58 -5.87
C GLU A 60 22.00 -11.27 -6.14
N LEU A 61 22.75 -10.23 -6.54
CA LEU A 61 22.18 -8.96 -6.95
C LEU A 61 21.71 -9.05 -8.41
N THR A 62 20.47 -9.49 -8.60
CA THR A 62 19.76 -9.50 -9.88
C THR A 62 19.13 -8.14 -10.17
N ALA A 63 18.67 -7.94 -11.41
CA ALA A 63 17.90 -6.73 -11.76
C ALA A 63 16.63 -6.56 -10.89
N VAL A 64 15.98 -7.67 -10.50
CA VAL A 64 14.80 -7.65 -9.63
C VAL A 64 15.18 -7.21 -8.23
N THR A 65 16.21 -7.81 -7.62
CA THR A 65 16.61 -7.47 -6.24
C THR A 65 17.19 -6.05 -6.17
N ALA A 66 17.94 -5.61 -7.18
CA ALA A 66 18.38 -4.23 -7.31
C ALA A 66 17.20 -3.25 -7.44
N GLY A 67 16.20 -3.57 -8.26
CA GLY A 67 14.97 -2.78 -8.40
C GLY A 67 14.19 -2.69 -7.08
N GLN A 68 14.08 -3.79 -6.33
CA GLN A 68 13.44 -3.80 -5.02
C GLN A 68 14.18 -2.96 -3.99
N LEU A 69 15.52 -3.00 -3.97
CA LEU A 69 16.32 -2.12 -3.11
C LEU A 69 16.09 -0.65 -3.45
N ARG A 70 16.07 -0.30 -4.75
CA ARG A 70 15.77 1.07 -5.19
C ARG A 70 14.37 1.51 -4.78
N MET A 71 13.35 0.65 -4.90
CA MET A 71 11.99 0.93 -4.43
C MET A 71 11.93 1.20 -2.92
N LYS A 72 12.66 0.44 -2.10
CA LYS A 72 12.73 0.65 -0.64
C LYS A 72 13.28 2.03 -0.25
N VAL A 73 14.01 2.69 -1.15
CA VAL A 73 14.56 4.04 -0.97
C VAL A 73 13.68 5.09 -1.64
N GLU A 74 13.43 4.98 -2.94
CA GLU A 74 12.77 6.03 -3.74
C GLU A 74 11.24 6.05 -3.60
N CYS A 75 10.63 4.94 -3.19
CA CYS A 75 9.19 4.81 -2.95
C CYS A 75 8.87 4.50 -1.48
N ARG A 76 9.73 4.97 -0.56
CA ARG A 76 9.68 4.55 0.85
C ARG A 76 8.33 4.85 1.51
N LEU A 77 7.77 6.04 1.26
CA LEU A 77 6.52 6.48 1.88
C LEU A 77 5.33 5.68 1.37
N GLU A 78 5.24 5.49 0.06
CA GLU A 78 4.18 4.72 -0.58
C GLU A 78 4.26 3.23 -0.18
N LEU A 79 5.47 2.71 -0.04
CA LEU A 79 5.68 1.32 0.40
C LEU A 79 5.27 1.11 1.86
N ASP A 80 5.66 2.00 2.78
CA ASP A 80 5.22 1.92 4.19
C ASP A 80 3.70 1.93 4.30
N GLU A 81 3.04 2.87 3.61
CA GLU A 81 1.58 2.99 3.59
C GLU A 81 0.91 1.73 3.04
N LEU A 82 1.44 1.18 1.95
CA LEU A 82 0.91 -0.05 1.35
C LEU A 82 1.03 -1.25 2.30
N LEU A 83 2.17 -1.41 2.97
CA LEU A 83 2.36 -2.52 3.90
C LEU A 83 1.52 -2.38 5.17
N ASP A 84 1.29 -1.16 5.64
CA ASP A 84 0.35 -0.89 6.74
C ASP A 84 -1.10 -1.16 6.31
N ALA A 85 -1.51 -0.67 5.14
CA ALA A 85 -2.87 -0.85 4.63
C ALA A 85 -3.21 -2.33 4.38
N ARG A 86 -2.25 -3.11 3.84
CA ARG A 86 -2.40 -4.57 3.68
C ARG A 86 -2.58 -5.29 5.02
N ARG A 87 -1.81 -4.90 6.05
CA ARG A 87 -1.93 -5.47 7.39
C ARG A 87 -3.27 -5.14 8.04
N GLU A 88 -3.81 -3.96 7.80
CA GLU A 88 -5.13 -3.56 8.30
C GLU A 88 -6.25 -4.30 7.57
N ALA A 89 -6.21 -4.41 6.25
CA ALA A 89 -7.24 -5.08 5.46
C ALA A 89 -7.27 -6.61 5.66
N ALA A 90 -6.17 -7.20 6.15
CA ALA A 90 -6.08 -8.62 6.48
C ALA A 90 -6.62 -8.98 7.88
N ARG A 91 -6.96 -7.99 8.71
CA ARG A 91 -7.59 -8.20 10.03
C ARG A 91 -9.09 -8.34 9.93
#